data_AF-A0A927RCH2-F1
#
_entry.id   AF-A0A927RCH2-F1
#
_cell.length_a   1.000
_cell.length_b   1.000
_cell.length_c   1.000
_cell.angle_alpha   90.00
_cell.angle_beta   90.00
_cell.angle_gamma   90.00
#
_symmetry.space_group_name_H-M   'P 1'
#
loop_
_entity.id
_entity.type
_entity.pdbx_description
1 polymer ?
#
loop_
_entity_poly.entity_id
_entity_poly.type
_entity_poly.pdbx_seq_one_letter_code
_entity_poly.pdbx_strand_id
1 'polypeptide(L)'
;MTVPAGIPVTGRTSNGGITLSAVGDVDVRTSSGQIRLEKISGDVSARTSDGQVVGRAVAGHVEAQTSNGTIDLATAKAQDVRAVTSNGDIKLAVPAGHYQVSAHTSHGDRTIGVADESGAPHRLDLRSSNGDITVESA
;
A
#
# COMPACT_ATOMS: atom_id res chain seq x y z
N MET A 1 -1.99 20.06 -1.31
CA MET A 1 -3.39 20.26 -1.76
C MET A 1 -4.26 19.37 -0.90
N THR A 2 -5.16 19.94 -0.10
CA THR A 2 -6.03 19.18 0.82
C THR A 2 -7.41 19.08 0.17
N VAL A 3 -7.90 17.85 -0.04
CA VAL A 3 -9.14 17.56 -0.77
C VAL A 3 -10.27 17.26 0.24
N PRO A 4 -11.54 17.63 -0.02
CA PRO A 4 -12.63 17.39 0.90
C PRO A 4 -12.92 15.89 1.11
N ALA A 5 -13.44 15.57 2.30
CA ALA A 5 -13.72 14.20 2.71
C ALA A 5 -14.81 13.52 1.87
N GLY A 6 -14.66 12.21 1.62
CA GLY A 6 -15.66 11.36 0.96
C GLY A 6 -15.83 11.53 -0.56
N ILE A 7 -15.01 12.36 -1.23
CA ILE A 7 -15.03 12.52 -2.68
C ILE A 7 -13.97 11.62 -3.32
N PRO A 8 -14.23 10.99 -4.48
CA PRO A 8 -13.19 10.33 -5.25
C PRO A 8 -12.13 11.34 -5.68
N VAL A 9 -10.88 11.11 -5.30
CA VAL A 9 -9.75 11.97 -5.63
C VAL A 9 -8.94 11.34 -6.74
N THR A 10 -8.79 12.08 -7.84
CA THR A 10 -7.80 11.75 -8.88
C THR A 10 -6.70 12.80 -8.90
N GLY A 11 -5.45 12.36 -8.91
CA GLY A 11 -4.30 13.26 -8.83
C GLY A 11 -3.16 12.81 -9.73
N ARG A 12 -2.62 13.73 -10.53
CA ARG A 12 -1.39 13.51 -11.29
C ARG A 12 -0.41 14.62 -10.97
N THR A 13 0.80 14.26 -10.56
CA THR A 13 1.87 15.24 -10.38
C THR A 13 3.20 14.68 -10.86
N SER A 14 3.99 15.50 -11.53
CA SER A 14 5.31 15.09 -11.99
C SER A 14 6.30 15.13 -10.84
N ASN A 15 6.33 16.24 -10.11
CA ASN A 15 7.29 16.52 -9.04
C ASN A 15 6.53 17.06 -7.82
N GLY A 16 6.70 16.41 -6.67
CA GLY A 16 6.15 16.85 -5.40
C GLY A 16 5.23 15.82 -4.73
N GLY A 17 5.11 15.92 -3.41
CA GLY A 17 4.35 14.97 -2.62
C GLY A 17 2.83 15.15 -2.73
N ILE A 18 2.10 14.04 -2.73
CA ILE A 18 0.65 13.99 -2.64
C ILE A 18 0.29 13.63 -1.20
N THR A 19 -0.59 14.39 -0.56
CA THR A 19 -1.11 14.06 0.78
C THR A 19 -2.62 14.14 0.74
N LEU A 20 -3.29 13.01 1.00
CA LEU A 20 -4.73 12.87 1.03
C LEU A 20 -5.14 12.35 2.41
N SER A 21 -6.22 12.90 2.96
CA SER A 21 -6.72 12.50 4.28
C SER A 21 -8.25 12.54 4.32
N ALA A 22 -8.86 11.55 4.96
CA ALA A 22 -10.31 11.42 5.13
C ALA A 22 -11.13 11.38 3.82
N VAL A 23 -10.53 10.92 2.72
CA VAL A 23 -11.17 10.89 1.38
C VAL A 23 -11.83 9.53 1.09
N GLY A 24 -12.67 9.52 0.05
CA GLY A 24 -13.31 8.31 -0.47
C GLY A 24 -12.33 7.50 -1.32
N ASP A 25 -12.69 7.22 -2.58
CA ASP A 25 -11.80 6.53 -3.50
C ASP A 25 -10.61 7.40 -3.90
N VAL A 26 -9.46 6.77 -4.14
CA VAL A 26 -8.21 7.47 -4.49
C VAL A 26 -7.58 6.82 -5.72
N ASP A 27 -7.35 7.60 -6.77
CA ASP A 27 -6.46 7.23 -7.89
C ASP A 27 -5.41 8.32 -8.08
N VAL A 28 -4.21 8.08 -7.56
CA VAL A 28 -3.10 9.03 -7.62
C VAL A 28 -1.89 8.45 -8.32
N ARG A 29 -1.30 9.27 -9.19
CA ARG A 29 -0.08 8.93 -9.92
C ARG A 29 0.94 10.04 -9.79
N THR A 30 2.18 9.69 -9.47
CA THR A 30 3.29 10.63 -9.49
C THR A 30 4.54 10.05 -10.14
N SER A 31 5.42 10.90 -10.69
CA SER A 31 6.72 10.44 -11.18
C SER A 31 7.74 10.48 -10.06
N SER A 32 7.85 11.61 -9.35
CA SER A 32 8.76 11.74 -8.22
C SER A 32 8.10 12.46 -7.04
N GLY A 33 8.03 11.77 -5.90
CA GLY A 33 7.45 12.32 -4.68
C GLY A 33 6.80 11.27 -3.76
N GLN A 34 6.60 11.65 -2.51
CA GLN A 34 5.91 10.82 -1.53
C GLN A 34 4.38 10.90 -1.72
N ILE A 35 3.71 9.75 -1.72
CA ILE A 35 2.24 9.67 -1.63
C ILE A 35 1.89 9.29 -0.18
N ARG A 36 1.12 10.14 0.51
CA ARG A 36 0.63 9.88 1.86
C ARG A 36 -0.90 9.86 1.88
N LEU A 37 -1.48 8.76 2.36
CA LEU A 37 -2.90 8.49 2.40
C LEU A 37 -3.30 8.17 3.85
N GLU A 38 -4.26 8.90 4.39
CA GLU A 38 -4.71 8.71 5.78
C GLU A 38 -6.24 8.62 5.87
N LYS A 39 -6.76 7.65 6.65
CA LYS A 39 -8.21 7.49 6.90
C LYS A 39 -9.02 7.41 5.61
N ILE A 40 -8.63 6.51 4.71
CA ILE A 40 -9.29 6.37 3.41
C ILE A 40 -10.46 5.41 3.55
N SER A 41 -11.67 5.88 3.23
CA SER A 41 -12.89 5.07 3.36
C SER A 41 -13.18 4.21 2.12
N GLY A 42 -12.62 4.57 0.97
CA GLY A 42 -12.80 3.89 -0.31
C GLY A 42 -11.58 3.10 -0.78
N ASP A 43 -11.59 2.71 -2.06
CA ASP A 43 -10.50 1.97 -2.70
C ASP A 43 -9.32 2.90 -3.03
N VAL A 44 -8.10 2.37 -2.98
CA VAL A 44 -6.87 3.11 -3.21
C VAL A 44 -6.08 2.51 -4.37
N SER A 45 -5.78 3.33 -5.37
CA SER A 45 -4.78 3.07 -6.39
C SER A 45 -3.72 4.17 -6.33
N ALA A 46 -2.52 3.83 -5.88
CA ALA A 46 -1.39 4.75 -5.74
C ALA A 46 -0.21 4.24 -6.58
N ARG A 47 0.22 5.03 -7.55
CA ARG A 47 1.36 4.67 -8.42
C ARG A 47 2.42 5.76 -8.40
N THR A 48 3.66 5.38 -8.15
CA THR A 48 4.81 6.28 -8.25
C THR A 48 5.96 5.63 -9.01
N SER A 49 6.87 6.41 -9.58
CA SER A 49 8.12 5.86 -10.14
C SER A 49 9.22 5.95 -9.10
N ASP A 50 9.43 7.13 -8.54
CA ASP A 50 10.44 7.40 -7.52
C ASP A 50 9.81 8.04 -6.29
N GLY A 51 9.71 7.28 -5.20
CA GLY A 51 9.20 7.80 -3.94
C GLY A 51 8.49 6.76 -3.09
N GLN A 52 8.17 7.20 -1.88
CA GLN A 52 7.53 6.37 -0.87
C GLN A 52 6.00 6.45 -0.98
N VAL A 53 5.33 5.31 -0.85
CA VAL A 53 3.87 5.26 -0.70
C VAL A 53 3.56 4.91 0.75
N VAL A 54 2.84 5.79 1.44
CA VAL A 54 2.43 5.60 2.85
C VAL A 54 0.91 5.62 2.93
N GLY A 55 0.30 4.52 3.39
CA GLY A 55 -1.13 4.41 3.61
C GLY A 55 -1.44 4.04 5.05
N ARG A 56 -2.33 4.78 5.73
CA ARG A 56 -2.74 4.50 7.11
C ARG A 56 -4.25 4.48 7.25
N ALA A 57 -4.76 3.47 7.94
CA ALA A 57 -6.18 3.29 8.21
C ALA A 57 -7.02 3.31 6.92
N VAL A 58 -6.64 2.47 5.96
CA VAL A 58 -7.38 2.27 4.72
C VAL A 58 -8.44 1.18 4.91
N ALA A 59 -9.65 1.43 4.45
CA ALA A 59 -10.80 0.53 4.57
C ALA A 59 -11.28 -0.06 3.24
N GLY A 60 -10.75 0.36 2.08
CA GLY A 60 -11.02 -0.28 0.79
C GLY A 60 -9.83 -1.09 0.28
N HIS A 61 -9.95 -1.67 -0.92
CA HIS A 61 -8.87 -2.40 -1.57
C HIS A 61 -7.69 -1.46 -1.81
N VAL A 62 -6.48 -1.96 -1.57
CA VAL A 62 -5.26 -1.14 -1.75
C VAL A 62 -4.39 -1.72 -2.85
N GLU A 63 -4.16 -0.94 -3.89
CA GLU A 63 -3.16 -1.20 -4.92
C GLU A 63 -2.09 -0.10 -4.86
N ALA A 64 -0.90 -0.45 -4.36
CA ALA A 64 0.26 0.43 -4.30
C ALA A 64 1.35 -0.08 -5.23
N GLN A 65 1.86 0.78 -6.11
CA GLN A 65 2.95 0.44 -7.02
C GLN A 65 4.02 1.52 -7.00
N THR A 66 5.28 1.13 -6.84
CA THR A 66 6.44 2.00 -7.02
C THR A 66 7.51 1.31 -7.85
N SER A 67 8.40 2.06 -8.50
CA SER A 67 9.60 1.46 -9.12
C SER A 67 10.78 1.53 -8.15
N ASN A 68 11.02 2.71 -7.57
CA ASN A 68 12.07 2.94 -6.59
C ASN A 68 11.48 3.63 -5.36
N GLY A 69 11.46 2.92 -4.24
CA GLY A 69 11.01 3.43 -2.96
C GLY A 69 10.28 2.39 -2.14
N THR A 70 10.04 2.77 -0.88
CA THR A 70 9.38 1.92 0.10
C THR A 70 7.86 2.05 -0.01
N ILE A 71 7.15 0.94 0.16
CA ILE A 71 5.70 0.92 0.34
C ILE A 71 5.43 0.60 1.81
N ASP A 72 4.76 1.48 2.52
CA ASP A 72 4.37 1.32 3.92
C ASP A 72 2.84 1.46 4.02
N LEU A 73 2.15 0.35 4.29
CA LEU A 73 0.70 0.29 4.33
C LEU A 73 0.23 -0.27 5.67
N ALA A 74 -0.76 0.39 6.27
CA ALA A 74 -1.47 -0.07 7.45
C ALA A 74 -2.98 -0.08 7.19
N THR A 75 -3.56 -1.28 7.17
CA THR A 75 -5.01 -1.45 6.93
C THR A 75 -5.79 -1.26 8.23
N ALA A 76 -7.01 -0.71 8.13
CA ALA A 76 -7.90 -0.57 9.29
C ALA A 76 -8.68 -1.86 9.61
N LYS A 77 -8.85 -2.72 8.61
CA LYS A 77 -9.61 -3.97 8.69
C LYS A 77 -8.98 -5.03 7.79
N ALA A 78 -9.42 -6.28 7.94
CA ALA A 78 -9.04 -7.35 7.03
C ALA A 78 -9.58 -7.09 5.62
N GLN A 79 -8.68 -7.04 4.64
CA GLN A 79 -8.98 -6.67 3.26
C GLN A 79 -7.86 -7.09 2.31
N ASP A 80 -8.12 -7.01 1.01
CA ASP A 80 -7.12 -7.30 -0.01
C ASP A 80 -6.13 -6.15 -0.17
N VAL A 81 -4.84 -6.52 -0.27
CA VAL A 81 -3.75 -5.58 -0.48
C VAL A 81 -2.83 -6.09 -1.55
N ARG A 82 -2.50 -5.22 -2.49
CA ARG A 82 -1.52 -5.46 -3.53
C ARG A 82 -0.45 -4.38 -3.47
N ALA A 83 0.78 -4.77 -3.16
CA ALA A 83 1.92 -3.87 -3.14
C ALA A 83 3.02 -4.39 -4.06
N VAL A 84 3.48 -3.56 -5.00
CA VAL A 84 4.51 -3.94 -5.95
C VAL A 84 5.59 -2.88 -6.01
N THR A 85 6.84 -3.27 -5.77
CA THR A 85 8.02 -2.42 -5.94
C THR A 85 9.10 -3.14 -6.73
N SER A 86 9.97 -2.41 -7.42
CA SER A 86 11.17 -3.00 -8.02
C SER A 86 12.37 -2.86 -7.08
N ASN A 87 12.60 -1.66 -6.54
CA ASN A 87 13.71 -1.39 -5.63
C ASN A 87 13.18 -0.67 -4.38
N GLY A 88 13.07 -1.41 -3.28
CA GLY A 88 12.66 -0.89 -1.99
C GLY A 88 11.90 -1.93 -1.17
N ASP A 89 11.68 -1.58 0.08
CA ASP A 89 11.02 -2.48 1.03
C ASP A 89 9.51 -2.34 0.97
N ILE A 90 8.81 -3.43 1.25
CA ILE A 90 7.36 -3.43 1.42
C ILE A 90 7.07 -3.75 2.88
N LYS A 91 6.46 -2.81 3.59
CA LYS A 91 5.96 -2.98 4.96
C LYS A 91 4.44 -2.95 4.94
N LEU A 92 3.84 -4.03 5.40
CA LEU A 92 2.40 -4.15 5.50
C LEU A 92 2.00 -4.52 6.93
N ALA A 93 1.28 -3.62 7.58
CA ALA A 93 0.64 -3.85 8.87
C ALA A 93 -0.85 -4.15 8.65
N VAL A 94 -1.31 -5.31 9.12
CA VAL A 94 -2.72 -5.72 9.04
C VAL A 94 -3.24 -6.08 10.43
N PRO A 95 -4.53 -5.85 10.74
CA PRO A 95 -5.10 -6.32 12.00
C PRO A 95 -5.18 -7.85 12.02
N ALA A 96 -5.25 -8.45 13.22
CA ALA A 96 -5.44 -9.89 13.38
C ALA A 96 -6.65 -10.39 12.55
N GLY A 97 -6.41 -11.41 11.74
CA GLY A 97 -7.40 -11.96 10.81
C GLY A 97 -6.82 -13.08 9.96
N HIS A 98 -7.67 -13.63 9.08
CA HIS A 98 -7.30 -14.70 8.16
C HIS A 98 -6.88 -14.09 6.82
N TYR A 99 -5.63 -14.32 6.40
CA TYR A 99 -5.09 -13.78 5.16
C TYR A 99 -4.30 -14.82 4.39
N GLN A 100 -4.38 -14.73 3.07
CA GLN A 100 -3.50 -15.46 2.17
C GLN A 100 -2.34 -14.55 1.79
N VAL A 101 -1.13 -14.86 2.22
CA VAL A 101 0.04 -13.99 2.04
C VAL A 101 0.92 -14.50 0.91
N SER A 102 0.88 -13.78 -0.20
CA SER A 102 1.73 -14.00 -1.36
C SER A 102 2.84 -12.95 -1.37
N ALA A 103 3.90 -13.18 -0.60
CA ALA A 103 5.10 -12.35 -0.64
C ALA A 103 6.14 -12.95 -1.60
N HIS A 104 6.69 -12.17 -2.52
CA HIS A 104 7.76 -12.61 -3.41
C HIS A 104 8.82 -11.52 -3.55
N THR A 105 10.08 -11.83 -3.24
CA THR A 105 11.24 -10.96 -3.48
C THR A 105 12.36 -11.75 -4.13
N SER A 106 13.13 -11.14 -5.03
CA SER A 106 14.29 -11.78 -5.65
C SER A 106 15.56 -11.58 -4.83
N HIS A 107 15.77 -10.39 -4.27
CA HIS A 107 16.91 -10.05 -3.43
C HIS A 107 16.43 -9.27 -2.19
N GLY A 108 16.27 -9.99 -1.08
CA GLY A 108 15.83 -9.44 0.20
C GLY A 108 15.24 -10.53 1.08
N ASP A 109 14.94 -10.18 2.32
CA ASP A 109 14.34 -11.07 3.30
C ASP A 109 12.81 -10.93 3.31
N ARG A 110 12.14 -12.03 3.68
CA ARG A 110 10.69 -12.08 3.81
C ARG A 110 10.33 -12.41 5.24
N THR A 111 9.78 -11.44 5.95
CA THR A 111 9.32 -11.59 7.34
C THR A 111 7.80 -11.54 7.36
N ILE A 112 7.17 -12.68 7.61
CA ILE A 112 5.70 -12.78 7.70
C ILE A 112 5.32 -13.10 9.14
N GLY A 113 4.82 -12.08 9.85
CA GLY A 113 4.34 -12.12 11.24
C GLY A 113 2.83 -12.28 11.35
N VAL A 114 2.19 -12.86 10.34
CA VAL A 114 0.74 -13.15 10.31
C VAL A 114 0.50 -14.60 9.88
N ALA A 115 -0.65 -15.16 10.24
CA ALA A 115 -1.03 -16.51 9.84
C ALA A 115 -1.36 -16.55 8.34
N ASP A 116 -0.56 -17.31 7.58
CA ASP A 116 -0.85 -17.61 6.18
C ASP A 116 -1.86 -18.76 6.09
N GLU A 117 -3.06 -18.46 5.59
CA GLU A 117 -4.13 -19.42 5.40
C GLU A 117 -4.52 -19.52 3.92
N SER A 118 -4.22 -20.68 3.33
CA SER A 118 -4.63 -20.97 1.95
C SER A 118 -6.15 -21.03 1.85
N GLY A 119 -6.74 -20.15 1.04
CA GLY A 119 -8.20 -20.03 0.88
C GLY A 119 -8.86 -18.99 1.78
N ALA A 120 -8.08 -18.20 2.53
CA ALA A 120 -8.60 -17.06 3.25
C ALA A 120 -9.37 -16.09 2.31
N PRO A 121 -10.41 -15.40 2.81
CA PRO A 121 -11.21 -14.49 2.01
C PRO A 121 -10.41 -13.25 1.54
N HIS A 122 -9.31 -12.94 2.21
CA HIS A 122 -8.48 -11.77 1.92
C HIS A 122 -7.07 -12.18 1.49
N ARG A 123 -6.57 -11.58 0.41
CA ARG A 123 -5.26 -11.85 -0.18
C ARG A 123 -4.33 -10.64 -0.09
N LEU A 124 -3.11 -10.90 0.35
CA LEU A 124 -2.02 -9.93 0.41
C LEU A 124 -0.97 -10.32 -0.63
N ASP A 125 -0.94 -9.65 -1.79
CA ASP A 125 0.05 -9.87 -2.86
C ASP A 125 1.13 -8.80 -2.80
N LEU A 126 2.30 -9.18 -2.29
CA LEU A 126 3.44 -8.30 -2.07
C LEU A 126 4.60 -8.76 -2.93
N ARG A 127 5.06 -7.90 -3.84
CA ARG A 127 6.14 -8.23 -4.76
C ARG A 127 7.21 -7.16 -4.74
N SER A 128 8.42 -7.55 -4.38
CA SER A 128 9.63 -6.75 -4.55
C SER A 128 10.57 -7.45 -5.52
N SER A 129 11.45 -6.72 -6.21
CA SER A 129 12.59 -7.37 -6.89
C SER A 129 13.83 -7.27 -6.01
N ASN A 130 14.09 -6.09 -5.45
CA ASN A 130 15.21 -5.82 -4.55
C ASN A 130 14.69 -5.07 -3.33
N GLY A 131 14.72 -5.70 -2.16
CA GLY A 131 14.24 -5.16 -0.91
C GLY A 131 13.47 -6.19 -0.09
N ASP A 132 13.27 -5.85 1.18
CA ASP A 132 12.68 -6.73 2.16
C ASP A 132 11.15 -6.61 2.13
N ILE A 133 10.47 -7.72 2.39
CA ILE A 133 9.02 -7.74 2.55
C ILE A 133 8.71 -8.11 3.99
N THR A 134 8.16 -7.16 4.71
CA THR A 134 7.74 -7.31 6.10
C THR A 134 6.22 -7.22 6.19
N VAL A 135 5.59 -8.26 6.71
CA VAL A 135 4.17 -8.29 7.02
C VAL A 135 4.03 -8.52 8.51
N GLU A 136 3.33 -7.62 9.20
CA GLU A 136 3.15 -7.69 10.65
C GLU A 136 1.68 -7.56 11.02
N SER A 137 1.31 -8.20 12.13
CA SER A 137 0.01 -7.96 12.75
C SER A 137 0.09 -6.71 13.63
N ALA A 138 -0.85 -5.77 13.42
CA ALA A 138 -1.02 -4.55 14.20
C ALA A 138 -1.80 -4.79 15.50
#